data_AF-A0A357EDT4-F1
#
_entry.id   AF-A0A357EDT4-F1
#
_cell.length_a   1.000
_cell.length_b   1.000
_cell.length_c   1.000
_cell.angle_alpha   90.00
_cell.angle_beta   90.00
_cell.angle_gamma   90.00
#
_symmetry.space_group_name_H-M   'P 1'
#
loop_
_entity.id
_entity.type
_entity.pdbx_description
1 polymer ?
#
loop_
_entity_poly.entity_id
_entity_poly.type
_entity_poly.pdbx_seq_one_letter_code
_entity_poly.pdbx_strand_id
1 'polypeptide(L)' 'ATKVGLDAKRLEVDMANPKWQAVIAKNRALARELGISGTPGFIVGNELVPGWLDLNGLKELIARAGYGR' A
#
# COMPACT_ATOMS: atom_id res chain seq x y z
N ALA A 1 4.71 -3.19 -17.94
CA ALA A 1 4.35 -1.92 -18.59
C ALA A 1 3.29 -2.13 -19.68
N THR A 2 3.58 -2.90 -20.72
CA THR A 2 2.70 -3.03 -21.90
C THR A 2 1.33 -3.66 -21.63
N LYS A 3 1.23 -4.60 -20.68
CA LYS A 3 -0.05 -5.21 -20.26
C LYS A 3 -1.06 -4.21 -19.68
N VAL A 4 -0.60 -3.03 -19.27
CA VAL A 4 -1.43 -1.92 -18.76
C VAL A 4 -1.40 -0.70 -19.69
N GLY A 5 -0.97 -0.86 -20.95
CA GLY A 5 -0.95 0.20 -21.96
C GLY A 5 0.14 1.25 -21.80
N LEU A 6 1.13 1.04 -20.93
CA LEU A 6 2.23 1.99 -20.73
C LEU A 6 3.33 1.80 -21.79
N ASP A 7 3.87 2.92 -22.26
CA ASP A 7 5.13 2.98 -23.00
C ASP A 7 6.28 2.61 -22.04
N ALA A 8 6.94 1.47 -22.31
CA ALA A 8 8.00 0.94 -21.47
C ALA A 8 9.24 1.85 -21.44
N LYS A 9 9.63 2.44 -22.58
CA LYS A 9 10.82 3.30 -22.66
C LYS A 9 10.59 4.57 -21.87
N ARG A 10 9.41 5.17 -22.02
CA ARG A 10 9.03 6.34 -21.22
C ARG A 10 8.99 6.02 -19.73
N LEU A 11 8.44 4.86 -19.34
CA LEU A 11 8.41 4.44 -17.94
C LEU A 11 9.81 4.34 -17.34
N GLU A 12 10.76 3.72 -18.04
CA GLU A 12 12.16 3.61 -17.59
C GLU A 12 12.80 5.00 -17.36
N VAL A 13 12.58 5.93 -18.29
CA VAL A 13 13.05 7.32 -18.14
C VAL A 13 12.38 8.00 -16.96
N ASP A 14 11.07 7.88 -16.82
CA ASP A 14 10.31 8.50 -15.74
C ASP A 14 10.75 7.96 -14.37
N MET A 15 11.04 6.66 -14.24
CA MET A 15 11.51 6.01 -13.00
C MET A 15 12.84 6.58 -12.49
N ALA A 16 13.69 7.12 -13.36
CA ALA A 16 14.97 7.72 -12.99
C ALA A 16 14.83 9.11 -12.33
N ASN A 17 13.64 9.72 -12.36
CA ASN A 17 13.44 11.03 -11.77
C ASN A 17 13.61 11.00 -10.24
N PRO A 18 14.53 11.80 -9.67
CA PRO A 18 14.83 11.77 -8.23
C PRO A 18 13.63 12.10 -7.34
N LYS A 19 12.62 12.80 -7.85
CA LYS A 19 11.39 13.11 -7.09
C LYS A 19 10.68 11.84 -6.61
N TRP A 20 10.76 10.73 -7.36
CA TRP A 20 10.11 9.48 -6.98
C TRP A 20 10.79 8.83 -5.79
N GLN A 21 12.11 8.96 -5.66
CA GLN A 21 12.84 8.49 -4.48
C GLN A 21 12.39 9.22 -3.22
N ALA A 22 12.16 10.54 -3.31
CA ALA A 22 11.63 11.32 -2.19
C ALA A 22 10.21 10.85 -1.79
N VAL A 23 9.32 10.61 -2.75
CA VAL A 23 7.96 10.11 -2.49
C VAL A 23 7.99 8.70 -1.88
N ILE A 24 8.81 7.79 -2.42
CA ILE A 24 8.97 6.44 -1.91
C ILE A 24 9.52 6.46 -0.47
N ALA A 25 10.54 7.30 -0.20
CA ALA A 25 11.11 7.45 1.13
C ALA A 25 10.09 7.96 2.14
N LYS A 26 9.30 8.98 1.77
CA LYS A 26 8.20 9.51 2.61
C LYS A 26 7.17 8.44 2.92
N ASN A 27 6.72 7.68 1.92
CA ASN A 27 5.73 6.61 2.13
C ASN A 27 6.29 5.50 3.03
N ARG A 28 7.56 5.12 2.88
CA ARG A 28 8.22 4.13 3.76
C ARG A 28 8.38 4.64 5.19
N ALA A 29 8.63 5.93 5.39
CA ALA A 29 8.69 6.54 6.72
C ALA A 29 7.32 6.49 7.40
N LEU A 30 6.27 6.93 6.71
CA LEU A 30 4.90 6.84 7.20
C LEU A 30 4.49 5.40 7.54
N ALA A 31 4.84 4.43 6.68
CA ALA A 31 4.55 3.03 6.94
C ALA A 31 5.19 2.53 8.26
N ARG A 32 6.45 2.92 8.54
CA ARG A 32 7.12 2.59 9.81
C ARG A 32 6.47 3.26 11.01
N GLU A 33 6.09 4.53 10.88
CA GLU A 33 5.37 5.28 11.93
C GLU A 33 4.02 4.64 12.28
N LEU A 34 3.34 4.09 11.28
CA LEU A 34 2.09 3.35 11.45
C LEU A 34 2.30 1.90 11.95
N GLY A 35 3.54 1.43 12.12
CA GLY A 35 3.83 0.07 12.57
C GLY A 35 3.78 -1.01 11.47
N ILE A 36 3.76 -0.62 10.20
CA ILE A 36 3.80 -1.54 9.06
C ILE A 36 5.24 -2.03 8.86
N SER A 37 5.49 -3.30 9.18
CA SER A 37 6.82 -3.91 9.15
C SER A 37 7.09 -4.83 7.95
N GLY A 38 6.07 -5.11 7.13
CA GLY A 38 6.21 -6.02 5.98
C GLY A 38 4.98 -6.06 5.07
N THR A 39 5.07 -6.84 4.01
CA THR A 39 3.98 -7.09 3.06
C THR A 39 3.64 -8.57 3.01
N PRO A 40 2.37 -8.96 2.90
CA PRO A 40 1.18 -8.08 2.86
C PRO A 40 0.85 -7.48 4.24
N GLY A 41 0.02 -6.43 4.24
CA GLY A 41 -0.55 -5.79 5.42
C GLY A 41 -1.78 -5.00 5.01
N PHE A 42 -2.78 -4.93 5.88
CA PHE A 42 -4.10 -4.36 5.58
C PHE A 42 -4.45 -3.27 6.59
N ILE A 43 -5.00 -2.16 6.12
CA ILE A 43 -5.50 -1.07 6.96
C ILE A 43 -6.95 -0.79 6.56
N VAL A 44 -7.87 -0.80 7.53
CA VAL A 44 -9.28 -0.41 7.32
C VAL A 44 -9.73 0.45 8.50
N GLY A 45 -10.15 1.68 8.21
CA GLY A 45 -10.42 2.67 9.25
C GLY A 45 -9.16 2.91 10.09
N ASN A 46 -9.25 2.65 11.40
CA ASN A 46 -8.14 2.78 12.34
C ASN A 46 -7.50 1.42 12.71
N GLU A 47 -7.97 0.31 12.13
CA GLU A 47 -7.39 -1.03 12.37
C GLU A 47 -6.28 -1.33 11.36
N LEU A 48 -5.09 -1.67 11.87
CA LEU A 48 -3.97 -2.23 11.11
C LEU A 48 -3.84 -3.72 11.41
N VAL A 49 -3.86 -4.54 10.36
CA VAL A 49 -3.54 -5.97 10.42
C VAL A 49 -2.22 -6.21 9.68
N PRO A 50 -1.11 -6.47 10.41
CA PRO A 50 0.15 -6.84 9.79
C PRO A 50 0.09 -8.28 9.28
N GLY A 51 0.69 -8.53 8.12
CA GLY A 51 0.77 -9.88 7.54
C GLY A 51 -0.41 -10.24 6.66
N TRP A 52 -0.44 -11.52 6.27
CA TRP A 52 -1.47 -12.06 5.38
C TRP A 52 -2.80 -12.22 6.11
N LEU A 53 -3.88 -11.97 5.37
CA LEU A 53 -5.26 -12.16 5.79
C LEU A 53 -5.98 -12.85 4.65
N ASP A 54 -6.79 -13.86 4.98
CA ASP A 54 -7.65 -14.50 3.98
C ASP A 54 -8.89 -13.64 3.68
N LEU A 55 -9.69 -14.07 2.72
CA LEU A 55 -10.88 -13.31 2.29
C LEU A 55 -11.90 -13.12 3.43
N ASN A 56 -12.06 -14.13 4.29
CA ASN A 56 -13.00 -14.05 5.40
C ASN A 56 -12.52 -13.04 6.45
N GLY A 57 -11.25 -13.11 6.84
CA GLY A 57 -10.66 -12.14 7.76
C GLY A 57 -10.74 -10.71 7.22
N LEU A 58 -10.56 -10.50 5.91
CA LEU A 58 -10.69 -9.18 5.30
C LEU A 58 -12.13 -8.66 5.37
N LYS A 59 -13.13 -9.51 5.11
CA LYS A 59 -14.55 -9.13 5.24
C LYS A 59 -14.90 -8.76 6.68
N GLU A 60 -14.39 -9.49 7.66
CA GLU A 60 -14.59 -9.19 9.08
C GLU A 60 -13.94 -7.86 9.48
N LEU A 61 -12.70 -7.61 9.02
CA LEU A 61 -12.00 -6.34 9.22
C LEU A 61 -12.81 -5.16 8.66
N ILE A 62 -13.38 -5.33 7.46
CA ILE A 62 -14.27 -4.32 6.84
C ILE A 62 -15.55 -4.13 7.66
N ALA A 63 -16.19 -5.20 8.10
CA ALA A 63 -17.40 -5.11 8.89
C ALA A 63 -17.16 -4.33 10.20
N ARG A 64 -16.11 -4.66 10.96
CA ARG A 64 -15.81 -3.96 12.22
C ARG A 64 -15.54 -2.47 12.01
N ALA A 65 -14.83 -2.10 10.95
CA ALA A 65 -14.54 -0.69 10.65
C ALA A 65 -15.76 0.08 10.11
N GLY A 66 -16.69 -0.58 9.41
CA GLY A 66 -17.86 0.03 8.78
C GLY A 66 -19.10 0.16 9.68
N TYR A 67 -19.19 -0.59 10.78
CA TYR A 67 -20.34 -0.57 11.70
C TYR A 67 -20.18 0.36 12.92
N GLY A 68 -19.12 1.18 12.99
CA GLY A 68 -18.86 2.14 14.06
C GLY A 68 -19.40 3.56 13.82
N ARG A 69 -20.71 3.71 13.62
CA ARG A 69 -21.44 4.94 14.01
C ARG A 69 -22.15 4.68 15.34
#